data_AF-A0A075GQV3-F1
#
_entry.id   AF-A0A075GQV3-F1
#
_cell.length_a   1.000
_cell.length_b   1.000
_cell.length_c   1.000
_cell.angle_alpha   90.00
_cell.angle_beta   90.00
_cell.angle_gamma   90.00
#
_symmetry.space_group_name_H-M   'P 1'
#
loop_
_entity.id
_entity.type
_entity.pdbx_description
1 polymer ?
#
loop_
_entity_poly.entity_id
_entity_poly.type
_entity_poly.pdbx_seq_one_letter_code
_entity_poly.pdbx_strand_id
1 'polypeptide(L)'
;MEPYDNVVIPEVHDDYSTKNVLTMEYIPGIKITNIEELDKKGIDRQKLVIDVHKVFFTMLLRHSIFHADPHPGNISVRDDGTLILYDFGMVGRLNDETRLRLVRLYLALVEKNPPRTVNAMDELGMLAPDFNREVIEKGIDMSIKSMYGKKPDEMEVEALMTLANKTMSKFPFKLPKHLALYLRMSTIIEGIYHTHKVDFKFIKVLRQILEEESLIKDAYIEEIKHSFKRFAKTLDDTLTIAPEIKKFMDENRVLQQKNKHGSNTLLSGSILSGAVFFGSTFLFQSNETLGIIGMITSAAIMGIFVAARNR
;
A
#
# COMPACT_ATOMS: atom_id res chain seq x y z
N MET A 1 -6.26 21.11 12.56
CA MET A 1 -6.24 19.71 13.01
C MET A 1 -7.16 19.64 14.20
N GLU A 2 -8.11 18.72 14.22
CA GLU A 2 -8.79 18.44 15.50
C GLU A 2 -7.76 17.88 16.48
N PRO A 3 -7.84 18.22 17.78
CA PRO A 3 -6.94 17.66 18.77
C PRO A 3 -7.03 16.14 18.74
N TYR A 4 -5.89 15.47 18.68
CA TYR A 4 -5.87 14.04 19.01
C TYR A 4 -6.01 13.96 20.53
N ASP A 5 -7.15 13.50 21.04
CA ASP A 5 -7.54 13.59 22.46
C ASP A 5 -6.52 12.98 23.45
N ASN A 6 -5.57 12.18 22.96
CA ASN A 6 -4.60 11.45 23.78
C ASN A 6 -3.14 11.89 23.55
N VAL A 7 -2.92 13.09 22.99
CA VAL A 7 -1.58 13.69 22.81
C VAL A 7 -1.58 15.14 23.25
N VAL A 8 -0.55 15.54 24.00
CA VAL A 8 -0.25 16.93 24.32
C VAL A 8 1.15 17.28 23.80
N ILE A 9 1.26 18.49 23.28
CA ILE A 9 2.51 19.09 22.80
C ILE A 9 2.74 20.34 23.66
N PRO A 10 3.89 20.46 24.34
CA PRO A 10 4.21 21.66 25.11
C PRO A 10 4.12 22.94 24.27
N GLU A 11 3.51 23.98 24.81
CA GLU A 11 3.51 25.29 24.16
C GLU A 11 4.94 25.84 24.06
N VAL A 12 5.30 26.40 22.91
CA VAL A 12 6.59 27.05 22.71
C VAL A 12 6.52 28.49 23.22
N HIS A 13 7.47 28.88 24.06
CA HIS A 13 7.59 30.26 24.53
C HIS A 13 8.63 31.00 23.67
N ASP A 14 8.16 31.58 22.56
CA ASP A 14 9.01 32.22 21.55
C ASP A 14 9.86 33.37 22.13
N ASP A 15 9.30 34.18 23.04
CA ASP A 15 10.00 35.30 23.69
C ASP A 15 11.21 34.88 24.54
N TYR A 16 11.22 33.61 24.97
CA TYR A 16 12.29 33.02 25.77
C TYR A 16 13.14 32.04 24.94
N SER A 17 12.94 31.99 23.63
CA SER A 17 13.66 31.11 22.71
C SER A 17 14.66 31.91 21.87
N THR A 18 15.75 31.26 21.49
CA THR A 18 16.79 31.80 20.60
C THR A 18 17.18 30.74 19.57
N LYS A 19 18.08 31.09 18.65
CA LYS A 19 18.64 30.13 17.68
C LYS A 19 19.27 28.87 18.29
N ASN A 20 19.69 28.92 19.56
CA ASN A 20 20.41 27.82 20.22
C ASN A 20 19.71 27.31 21.50
N VAL A 21 18.59 27.92 21.89
CA VAL A 21 17.85 27.59 23.13
C VAL A 21 16.37 27.62 22.80
N LEU A 22 15.70 26.47 22.95
CA LEU A 22 14.25 26.36 22.82
C LEU A 22 13.63 26.30 24.23
N THR A 23 12.72 27.21 24.52
CA THR A 23 11.99 27.25 25.80
C THR A 23 10.54 26.85 25.56
N MET A 24 10.04 25.90 26.34
CA MET A 24 8.68 25.35 26.20
C MET A 24 8.02 25.21 27.58
N GLU A 25 6.70 25.06 27.56
CA GLU A 25 5.91 24.68 28.72
C GLU A 25 6.49 23.42 29.39
N TYR A 26 6.64 23.45 30.71
CA TYR A 26 7.00 22.26 31.46
C TYR A 26 5.74 21.44 31.77
N ILE A 27 5.56 20.34 31.05
CA ILE A 27 4.50 19.36 31.32
C ILE A 27 5.10 18.19 32.11
N PRO A 28 4.68 17.93 33.35
CA PRO A 28 5.18 16.79 34.11
C PRO A 28 4.67 15.47 33.51
N GLY A 29 5.57 14.50 33.36
CA GLY A 29 5.23 13.18 32.86
C GLY A 29 6.30 12.13 33.17
N ILE A 30 5.90 10.87 33.05
CA ILE A 30 6.74 9.69 33.24
C ILE A 30 7.35 9.34 31.89
N LYS A 31 8.67 9.23 31.79
CA LYS A 31 9.32 8.78 30.54
C LYS A 31 8.73 7.45 30.10
N ILE A 32 8.44 7.32 28.81
CA ILE A 32 7.84 6.08 28.28
C ILE A 32 8.71 4.84 28.55
N THR A 33 10.03 5.02 28.63
CA THR A 33 10.99 3.94 28.93
C THR A 33 11.03 3.55 30.42
N ASN A 34 10.41 4.30 31.32
CA ASN A 34 10.44 4.03 32.76
C ASN A 34 9.31 3.07 33.16
N ILE A 35 9.50 1.80 32.83
CA ILE A 35 8.50 0.74 33.05
C ILE A 35 8.09 0.62 34.52
N GLU A 36 9.04 0.76 35.45
CA GLU A 36 8.74 0.64 36.88
C GLU A 36 7.78 1.72 37.38
N GLU A 37 8.01 2.98 36.99
CA GLU A 37 7.10 4.08 37.39
C GLU A 37 5.74 3.98 36.69
N LEU A 38 5.72 3.55 35.41
CA LEU A 38 4.46 3.30 34.70
C LEU A 38 3.64 2.21 35.39
N ASP A 39 4.27 1.11 35.81
CA ASP A 39 3.61 0.02 36.54
C ASP A 39 3.13 0.49 37.93
N LYS A 40 3.94 1.25 38.69
CA LYS A 40 3.53 1.82 39.99
C LYS A 40 2.30 2.73 39.88
N LYS A 41 2.18 3.45 38.77
CA LYS A 41 1.06 4.34 38.46
C LYS A 41 -0.13 3.63 37.84
N GLY A 42 -0.02 2.33 37.58
CA GLY A 42 -1.10 1.54 36.99
C GLY A 42 -1.40 1.89 35.53
N ILE A 43 -0.44 2.44 34.79
CA ILE A 43 -0.61 2.76 33.37
C ILE A 43 -0.71 1.47 32.56
N ASP A 44 -1.78 1.33 31.78
CA ASP A 44 -1.93 0.21 30.85
C ASP A 44 -0.89 0.34 29.72
N ARG A 45 0.23 -0.40 29.86
CA ARG A 45 1.31 -0.43 28.88
C ARG A 45 0.86 -0.95 27.51
N GLN A 46 -0.13 -1.84 27.46
CA GLN A 46 -0.63 -2.37 26.19
C GLN A 46 -1.43 -1.30 25.45
N LYS A 47 -2.30 -0.58 26.15
CA LYS A 47 -3.00 0.58 25.57
C LYS A 47 -1.99 1.66 25.14
N LEU A 48 -1.02 1.96 26.00
CA LEU A 48 0.00 2.99 25.74
C LEU A 48 0.76 2.76 24.43
N VAL A 49 1.25 1.53 24.18
CA VAL A 49 1.98 1.26 22.91
C VAL A 49 1.07 1.31 21.69
N ILE A 50 -0.23 0.97 21.84
CA ILE A 50 -1.24 1.13 20.80
C ILE A 50 -1.45 2.62 20.49
N ASP A 51 -1.57 3.44 21.53
CA ASP A 51 -1.74 4.89 21.38
C ASP A 51 -0.54 5.52 20.69
N VAL A 52 0.69 5.14 21.08
CA VAL A 52 1.92 5.57 20.38
C VAL A 52 1.84 5.21 18.90
N HIS A 53 1.54 3.96 18.57
CA HIS A 53 1.46 3.56 17.16
C HIS A 53 0.44 4.38 16.39
N LYS A 54 -0.77 4.52 16.95
CA LYS A 54 -1.87 5.28 16.34
C LYS A 54 -1.46 6.71 16.05
N VAL A 55 -0.88 7.40 17.02
CA VAL A 55 -0.46 8.80 16.86
C VAL A 55 0.52 8.98 15.70
N PHE A 56 1.59 8.20 15.67
CA PHE A 56 2.61 8.34 14.63
C PHE A 56 2.13 7.85 13.25
N PHE A 57 1.37 6.76 13.20
CA PHE A 57 0.85 6.23 11.94
C PHE A 57 -0.30 7.06 11.38
N THR A 58 -1.12 7.69 12.23
CA THR A 58 -2.12 8.66 11.77
C THR A 58 -1.44 9.87 11.14
N MET A 59 -0.38 10.43 11.76
CA MET A 59 0.39 11.51 11.13
C MET A 59 0.93 11.08 9.76
N LEU A 60 1.47 9.86 9.66
CA LEU A 60 2.00 9.30 8.41
C LEU A 60 0.94 9.09 7.32
N LEU A 61 -0.22 8.53 7.67
CA LEU A 61 -1.21 8.04 6.71
C LEU A 61 -2.31 9.05 6.39
N ARG A 62 -2.62 9.94 7.33
CA ARG A 62 -3.66 10.96 7.17
C ARG A 62 -3.10 12.31 6.75
N HIS A 63 -1.92 12.68 7.22
CA HIS A 63 -1.35 14.01 7.01
C HIS A 63 -0.19 14.00 6.00
N SER A 64 0.19 15.17 5.51
CA SER A 64 1.32 15.34 4.57
C SER A 64 2.67 15.48 5.28
N ILE A 65 2.65 15.64 6.61
CA ILE A 65 3.81 15.76 7.49
C ILE A 65 3.66 14.71 8.59
N PHE A 66 4.76 14.03 8.90
CA PHE A 66 4.81 13.07 10.00
C PHE A 66 6.06 13.27 10.84
N HIS A 67 5.97 12.96 12.13
CA HIS A 67 7.13 12.97 12.99
C HIS A 67 7.97 11.71 12.73
N ALA A 68 9.20 11.90 12.26
CA ALA A 68 10.04 10.81 11.79
C ALA A 68 10.98 10.24 12.87
N ASP A 69 10.92 10.76 14.10
CA ASP A 69 11.79 10.35 15.21
C ASP A 69 11.03 10.15 16.52
N PRO A 70 10.31 9.04 16.66
CA PRO A 70 9.60 8.67 17.89
C PRO A 70 10.58 8.22 18.98
N HIS A 71 11.73 8.87 19.11
CA HIS A 71 12.77 8.44 20.05
C HIS A 71 12.19 8.41 21.47
N PRO A 72 12.30 7.28 22.20
CA PRO A 72 11.64 7.12 23.49
C PRO A 72 12.05 8.18 24.53
N GLY A 73 13.24 8.75 24.39
CA GLY A 73 13.71 9.85 25.24
C GLY A 73 12.89 11.15 25.13
N ASN A 74 12.19 11.35 24.01
CA ASN A 74 11.39 12.53 23.71
C ASN A 74 9.89 12.31 23.94
N ILE A 75 9.51 11.15 24.48
CA ILE A 75 8.12 10.77 24.76
C ILE A 75 7.96 10.54 26.25
N SER A 76 6.97 11.21 26.84
CA SER A 76 6.53 10.94 28.21
C SER A 76 5.03 10.72 28.27
N VAL A 77 4.55 10.26 29.41
CA VAL A 77 3.18 9.86 29.65
C VAL A 77 2.69 10.57 30.90
N ARG A 78 1.52 11.21 30.82
CA ARG A 78 0.84 11.78 32.00
C ARG A 78 0.22 10.66 32.84
N ASP A 79 -0.16 10.99 34.06
CA ASP A 79 -0.82 10.03 34.97
C ASP A 79 -2.16 9.48 34.41
N ASP A 80 -2.79 10.18 33.47
CA ASP A 80 -4.02 9.75 32.79
C ASP A 80 -3.77 8.91 31.51
N GLY A 81 -2.50 8.67 31.14
CA GLY A 81 -2.12 7.95 29.93
C GLY A 81 -1.91 8.82 28.68
N THR A 82 -2.13 10.14 28.77
CA THR A 82 -1.90 11.07 27.65
C THR A 82 -0.42 11.10 27.27
N LEU A 83 -0.12 11.01 25.98
CA LEU A 83 1.26 11.11 25.47
C LEU A 83 1.72 12.57 25.41
N ILE A 84 2.95 12.82 25.84
CA ILE A 84 3.64 14.11 25.74
C ILE A 84 4.78 13.95 24.73
N LEU A 85 4.79 14.78 23.69
CA LEU A 85 5.85 14.81 22.67
C LEU A 85 6.68 16.09 22.81
N TYR A 86 7.97 15.95 23.11
CA TYR A 86 8.85 17.11 23.38
C TYR A 86 9.67 17.59 22.18
N ASP A 87 9.95 16.72 21.23
CA ASP A 87 10.92 17.00 20.16
C ASP A 87 10.27 16.84 18.79
N PHE A 88 10.46 17.83 17.93
CA PHE A 88 10.01 17.82 16.53
C PHE A 88 11.18 18.10 15.57
N GLY A 89 12.41 17.89 16.01
CA GLY A 89 13.65 18.16 15.27
C GLY A 89 13.82 17.33 14.00
N MET A 90 13.10 16.21 13.88
CA MET A 90 13.05 15.42 12.65
C MET A 90 11.60 15.09 12.26
N VAL A 91 11.15 15.79 11.21
CA VAL A 91 9.87 15.58 10.55
C VAL A 91 10.08 15.14 9.10
N GLY A 92 9.25 14.22 8.64
CA GLY A 92 9.20 13.78 7.25
C GLY A 92 7.99 14.34 6.52
N ARG A 93 8.06 14.32 5.18
CA ARG A 93 6.93 14.68 4.31
C ARG A 93 6.73 13.59 3.27
N LEU A 94 5.48 13.18 3.08
CA LEU A 94 5.08 12.37 1.95
C LEU A 94 4.15 13.20 1.07
N ASN A 95 4.35 13.14 -0.24
CA ASN A 95 3.35 13.66 -1.16
C ASN A 95 2.10 12.76 -1.10
N ASP A 96 0.96 13.28 -1.55
CA ASP A 96 -0.32 12.56 -1.45
C ASP A 96 -0.29 11.23 -2.21
N GLU A 97 0.40 11.17 -3.34
CA GLU A 97 0.53 9.96 -4.17
C GLU A 97 1.25 8.82 -3.42
N THR A 98 2.41 9.10 -2.84
CA THR A 98 3.15 8.13 -2.02
C THR A 98 2.37 7.75 -0.77
N ARG A 99 1.73 8.72 -0.10
CA ARG A 99 0.91 8.44 1.09
C ARG A 99 -0.24 7.50 0.77
N LEU A 100 -1.00 7.77 -0.30
CA LEU A 100 -2.10 6.91 -0.72
C LEU A 100 -1.64 5.52 -1.16
N ARG A 101 -0.47 5.40 -1.80
CA ARG A 101 0.13 4.09 -2.09
C ARG A 101 0.49 3.32 -0.82
N LEU A 102 0.97 4.02 0.21
CA LEU A 102 1.26 3.42 1.50
C LEU A 102 -0.03 2.96 2.22
N VAL A 103 -1.11 3.75 2.15
CA VAL A 103 -2.44 3.34 2.62
C VAL A 103 -2.92 2.08 1.88
N ARG A 104 -2.78 2.03 0.55
CA ARG A 104 -3.13 0.85 -0.26
C ARG A 104 -2.31 -0.39 0.11
N LEU A 105 -1.01 -0.22 0.37
CA LEU A 105 -0.15 -1.31 0.86
C LEU A 105 -0.70 -1.88 2.18
N TYR A 106 -1.00 -1.00 3.13
CA TYR A 106 -1.52 -1.42 4.43
C TYR A 106 -2.91 -2.05 4.36
N LEU A 107 -3.79 -1.52 3.51
CA LEU A 107 -5.10 -2.12 3.27
C LEU A 107 -4.95 -3.54 2.70
N ALA A 108 -4.07 -3.73 1.72
CA ALA A 108 -3.82 -5.06 1.13
C ALA A 108 -3.27 -6.07 2.16
N LEU A 109 -2.42 -5.62 3.10
CA LEU A 109 -1.94 -6.44 4.21
C LEU A 109 -3.09 -6.82 5.18
N VAL A 110 -3.94 -5.85 5.53
CA VAL A 110 -5.10 -6.05 6.41
C VAL A 110 -6.13 -7.01 5.79
N GLU A 111 -6.27 -6.99 4.47
CA GLU A 111 -7.16 -7.85 3.68
C GLU A 111 -6.53 -9.18 3.31
N LYS A 112 -5.26 -9.41 3.67
CA LYS A 112 -4.52 -10.65 3.42
C LYS A 112 -4.47 -10.98 1.92
N ASN A 113 -4.18 -9.98 1.10
CA ASN A 113 -4.12 -10.13 -0.35
C ASN A 113 -2.66 -9.97 -0.83
N PRO A 114 -1.88 -11.07 -0.96
CA PRO A 114 -0.48 -11.00 -1.40
C PRO A 114 -0.32 -10.34 -2.78
N PRO A 115 -1.14 -10.65 -3.81
CA PRO A 115 -1.02 -9.97 -5.11
C PRO A 115 -1.19 -8.45 -5.04
N ARG A 116 -2.18 -7.95 -4.28
CA ARG A 116 -2.37 -6.51 -4.07
C ARG A 116 -1.24 -5.89 -3.25
N THR A 117 -0.71 -6.63 -2.27
CA THR A 117 0.45 -6.19 -1.48
C THR A 117 1.67 -6.01 -2.39
N VAL A 118 1.98 -6.99 -3.24
CA VAL A 118 3.11 -6.91 -4.18
C VAL A 118 2.94 -5.77 -5.17
N ASN A 119 1.72 -5.53 -5.68
CA ASN A 119 1.44 -4.38 -6.55
C ASN A 119 1.72 -3.04 -5.85
N ALA A 120 1.29 -2.88 -4.60
CA ALA A 120 1.52 -1.65 -3.85
C ALA A 120 3.01 -1.46 -3.52
N MET A 121 3.74 -2.54 -3.20
CA MET A 121 5.19 -2.50 -2.98
C MET A 121 5.96 -2.08 -4.24
N ASP A 122 5.58 -2.62 -5.41
CA ASP A 122 6.15 -2.23 -6.71
C ASP A 122 5.90 -0.74 -7.01
N GLU A 123 4.67 -0.26 -6.80
CA GLU A 123 4.29 1.15 -7.01
C GLU A 123 5.00 2.13 -6.06
N LEU A 124 5.41 1.66 -4.88
CA LEU A 124 6.25 2.40 -3.94
C LEU A 124 7.74 2.34 -4.30
N GLY A 125 8.12 1.56 -5.31
CA GLY A 125 9.51 1.35 -5.72
C GLY A 125 10.29 0.46 -4.75
N MET A 126 9.60 -0.33 -3.93
CA MET A 126 10.24 -1.24 -2.95
C MET A 126 10.79 -2.51 -3.60
N LEU A 127 10.46 -2.78 -4.86
CA LEU A 127 10.87 -3.99 -5.58
C LEU A 127 11.83 -3.66 -6.73
N ALA A 128 12.78 -4.54 -6.98
CA ALA A 128 13.69 -4.47 -8.12
C ALA A 128 12.91 -4.71 -9.43
N PRO A 129 13.20 -4.02 -10.56
CA PRO A 129 12.41 -4.15 -11.80
C PRO A 129 12.26 -5.57 -12.35
N ASP A 130 13.22 -6.45 -12.05
CA ASP A 130 13.34 -7.83 -12.51
C ASP A 130 12.95 -8.87 -11.44
N PHE A 131 12.20 -8.45 -10.40
CA PHE A 131 11.80 -9.34 -9.33
C PHE A 131 10.91 -10.50 -9.82
N ASN A 132 11.09 -11.70 -9.26
CA ASN A 132 10.18 -12.80 -9.52
C ASN A 132 8.90 -12.61 -8.69
N ARG A 133 7.81 -12.24 -9.37
CA ARG A 133 6.53 -11.96 -8.72
C ARG A 133 5.98 -13.11 -7.88
N GLU A 134 6.04 -14.33 -8.40
CA GLU A 134 5.49 -15.51 -7.73
C GLU A 134 6.23 -15.81 -6.41
N VAL A 135 7.56 -15.67 -6.41
CA VAL A 135 8.39 -15.82 -5.20
C VAL A 135 7.98 -14.79 -4.14
N ILE A 136 7.77 -13.54 -4.53
CA ILE A 136 7.40 -12.48 -3.58
C ILE A 136 5.98 -12.64 -3.07
N GLU A 137 5.02 -12.96 -3.93
CA GLU A 137 3.64 -13.22 -3.49
C GLU A 137 3.58 -14.39 -2.48
N LYS A 138 4.32 -15.48 -2.73
CA LYS A 138 4.43 -16.60 -1.78
C LYS A 138 5.10 -16.21 -0.46
N GLY A 139 6.20 -15.44 -0.52
CA GLY A 139 6.88 -14.94 0.68
C GLY A 139 5.99 -14.01 1.52
N ILE A 140 5.22 -13.14 0.87
CA ILE A 140 4.23 -12.27 1.53
C ILE A 140 3.09 -13.09 2.13
N ASP A 141 2.55 -14.10 1.42
CA ASP A 141 1.51 -14.99 1.96
C ASP A 141 1.97 -15.69 3.26
N MET A 142 3.18 -16.25 3.24
CA MET A 142 3.78 -16.87 4.43
C MET A 142 3.98 -15.87 5.57
N SER A 143 4.44 -14.66 5.25
CA SER A 143 4.63 -13.58 6.23
C SER A 143 3.30 -13.15 6.87
N ILE A 144 2.25 -13.02 6.06
CA ILE A 144 0.89 -12.73 6.52
C ILE A 144 0.40 -13.86 7.43
N LYS A 145 0.51 -15.13 7.03
CA LYS A 145 0.14 -16.29 7.87
C LYS A 145 0.85 -16.25 9.23
N SER A 146 2.14 -15.94 9.23
CA SER A 146 2.96 -15.81 10.45
C SER A 146 2.46 -14.71 11.40
N MET A 147 2.11 -13.53 10.87
CA MET A 147 1.55 -12.43 11.67
C MET A 147 0.23 -12.79 12.37
N TYR A 148 -0.49 -13.81 11.90
CA TYR A 148 -1.71 -14.33 12.53
C TYR A 148 -1.48 -15.57 13.41
N GLY A 149 -0.23 -15.83 13.80
CA GLY A 149 0.12 -16.93 14.71
C GLY A 149 0.14 -18.31 14.06
N LYS A 150 0.08 -18.40 12.72
CA LYS A 150 0.30 -19.66 12.01
C LYS A 150 1.79 -19.79 11.71
N LYS A 151 2.43 -20.84 12.23
CA LYS A 151 3.80 -21.17 11.80
C LYS A 151 3.75 -21.56 10.31
N PRO A 152 4.67 -21.05 9.47
CA PRO A 152 4.81 -21.55 8.11
C PRO A 152 5.09 -23.05 8.14
N ASP A 153 4.45 -23.82 7.27
CA ASP A 153 4.75 -25.23 7.08
C ASP A 153 6.18 -25.38 6.54
N GLU A 154 6.95 -26.33 7.06
CA GLU A 154 8.32 -26.61 6.59
C GLU A 154 8.34 -26.91 5.09
N MET A 155 7.31 -27.59 4.58
CA MET A 155 7.15 -27.85 3.15
C MET A 155 6.89 -26.57 2.33
N GLU A 156 6.13 -25.60 2.86
CA GLU A 156 5.91 -24.30 2.20
C GLU A 156 7.22 -23.50 2.14
N VAL A 157 8.01 -23.52 3.21
CA VAL A 157 9.33 -22.88 3.26
C VAL A 157 10.29 -23.52 2.25
N GLU A 158 10.38 -24.84 2.21
CA GLU A 158 11.25 -25.56 1.28
C GLU A 158 10.85 -25.29 -0.19
N ALA A 159 9.55 -25.27 -0.48
CA ALA A 159 9.02 -24.94 -1.80
C ALA A 159 9.39 -23.51 -2.22
N LEU A 160 9.28 -22.54 -1.31
CA LEU A 160 9.70 -21.15 -1.56
C LEU A 160 11.20 -21.05 -1.82
N MET A 161 12.03 -21.70 -0.99
CA MET A 161 13.49 -21.71 -1.15
C MET A 161 13.90 -22.36 -2.47
N THR A 162 13.24 -23.46 -2.86
CA THR A 162 13.46 -24.12 -4.15
C THR A 162 13.11 -23.19 -5.31
N LEU A 163 12.01 -22.47 -5.22
CA LEU A 163 11.58 -21.50 -6.23
C LEU A 163 12.55 -20.31 -6.32
N ALA A 164 12.99 -19.77 -5.19
CA ALA A 164 13.96 -18.68 -5.11
C ALA A 164 15.33 -19.10 -5.70
N ASN A 165 15.79 -20.31 -5.41
CA ASN A 165 17.03 -20.87 -5.94
C ASN A 165 16.96 -21.09 -7.46
N LYS A 166 15.85 -21.64 -7.97
CA LYS A 166 15.64 -21.83 -9.42
C LYS A 166 15.61 -20.52 -10.20
N THR A 167 15.18 -19.45 -9.54
CA THR A 167 15.05 -18.13 -10.16
C THR A 167 16.30 -17.27 -10.02
N MET A 168 17.38 -17.79 -9.40
CA MET A 168 18.60 -17.02 -9.05
C MET A 168 18.25 -15.64 -8.46
N SER A 169 17.17 -15.57 -7.67
CA SER A 169 16.61 -14.29 -7.24
C SER A 169 17.62 -13.58 -6.34
N LYS A 170 18.17 -12.45 -6.81
CA LYS A 170 18.82 -11.49 -5.93
C LYS A 170 17.78 -10.98 -4.92
N PHE A 171 18.23 -10.54 -3.74
CA PHE A 171 17.34 -9.95 -2.74
C PHE A 171 16.57 -8.79 -3.42
N PRO A 172 15.25 -8.92 -3.66
CA PRO A 172 14.56 -8.07 -4.62
C PRO A 172 14.04 -6.78 -3.98
N PHE A 173 14.25 -6.60 -2.68
CA PHE A 173 13.82 -5.42 -1.96
C PHE A 173 14.81 -4.28 -2.16
N LYS A 174 14.30 -3.13 -2.59
CA LYS A 174 15.02 -1.86 -2.66
C LYS A 174 14.43 -0.91 -1.65
N LEU A 175 15.30 -0.10 -1.06
CA LEU A 175 14.90 0.94 -0.13
C LEU A 175 14.72 2.27 -0.86
N PRO A 176 13.49 2.75 -1.09
CA PRO A 176 13.31 4.05 -1.72
C PRO A 176 13.76 5.15 -0.77
N LYS A 177 14.62 6.06 -1.25
CA LYS A 177 15.13 7.18 -0.43
C LYS A 177 14.00 8.00 0.21
N HIS A 178 12.90 8.18 -0.52
CA HIS A 178 11.75 8.95 -0.06
C HIS A 178 10.95 8.28 1.07
N LEU A 179 11.23 6.99 1.37
CA LEU A 179 10.62 6.23 2.47
C LEU A 179 11.58 5.98 3.64
N ALA A 180 12.83 6.45 3.55
CA ALA A 180 13.85 6.18 4.57
C ALA A 180 13.46 6.70 5.96
N LEU A 181 12.87 7.90 6.03
CA LEU A 181 12.37 8.49 7.29
C LEU A 181 11.20 7.69 7.88
N TYR A 182 10.28 7.21 7.04
CA TYR A 182 9.18 6.35 7.47
C TYR A 182 9.69 5.05 8.11
N LEU A 183 10.70 4.42 7.49
CA LEU A 183 11.24 3.16 8.00
C LEU A 183 12.00 3.35 9.30
N ARG A 184 12.77 4.42 9.42
CA ARG A 184 13.39 4.80 10.70
C ARG A 184 12.33 4.95 11.79
N MET A 185 11.29 5.74 11.54
CA MET A 185 10.18 5.95 12.46
C MET A 185 9.56 4.60 12.89
N SER A 186 9.29 3.72 11.93
CA SER A 186 8.66 2.41 12.18
C SER A 186 9.54 1.50 13.04
N THR A 187 10.84 1.45 12.77
CA THR A 187 11.79 0.65 13.56
C THR A 187 11.94 1.16 14.99
N ILE A 188 11.95 2.48 15.20
CA ILE A 188 12.04 3.06 16.55
C ILE A 188 10.78 2.75 17.36
N ILE A 189 9.60 2.86 16.73
CA ILE A 189 8.32 2.49 17.35
C ILE A 189 8.29 1.01 17.73
N GLU A 190 8.79 0.11 16.87
CA GLU A 190 8.91 -1.32 17.19
C GLU A 190 9.79 -1.55 18.43
N GLY A 191 10.88 -0.79 18.56
CA GLY A 191 11.73 -0.79 19.75
C GLY A 191 10.97 -0.46 21.03
N ILE A 192 10.03 0.48 21.00
CA ILE A 192 9.16 0.82 22.15
C ILE A 192 8.36 -0.41 22.58
N TYR A 193 7.79 -1.17 21.66
CA TYR A 193 6.99 -2.35 21.99
C TYR A 193 7.80 -3.39 22.75
N HIS A 194 9.03 -3.62 22.29
CA HIS A 194 9.96 -4.55 22.92
C HIS A 194 10.36 -4.09 24.32
N THR A 195 10.64 -2.79 24.52
CA THR A 195 10.92 -2.23 25.85
C THR A 195 9.75 -2.47 26.81
N HIS A 196 8.51 -2.31 26.34
CA HIS A 196 7.32 -2.52 27.15
C HIS A 196 6.93 -3.99 27.34
N LYS A 197 7.59 -4.93 26.64
CA LYS A 197 7.29 -6.37 26.64
C LYS A 197 5.83 -6.69 26.31
N VAL A 198 5.23 -5.92 25.39
CA VAL A 198 3.84 -6.10 24.96
C VAL A 198 3.80 -6.94 23.69
N ASP A 199 2.86 -7.89 23.64
CA ASP A 199 2.54 -8.64 22.42
C ASP A 199 1.70 -7.76 21.47
N PHE A 200 2.39 -6.93 20.69
CA PHE A 200 1.76 -5.94 19.82
C PHE A 200 1.16 -6.58 18.55
N LYS A 201 -0.16 -6.48 18.40
CA LYS A 201 -0.89 -7.03 17.25
C LYS A 201 -0.97 -6.01 16.11
N PHE A 202 0.13 -5.80 15.39
CA PHE A 202 0.26 -4.77 14.33
C PHE A 202 -0.91 -4.74 13.36
N ILE A 203 -1.30 -5.86 12.75
CA ILE A 203 -2.39 -5.87 11.75
C ILE A 203 -3.74 -5.47 12.35
N LYS A 204 -4.00 -5.80 13.62
CA LYS A 204 -5.24 -5.39 14.30
C LYS A 204 -5.26 -3.87 14.51
N VAL A 205 -4.17 -3.29 14.97
CA VAL A 205 -4.07 -1.84 15.21
C VAL A 205 -4.09 -1.08 13.88
N LEU A 206 -3.41 -1.58 12.86
CA LEU A 206 -3.41 -1.01 11.52
C LEU A 206 -4.83 -0.95 10.93
N ARG A 207 -5.60 -2.03 11.06
CA ARG A 207 -7.02 -2.04 10.68
C ARG A 207 -7.82 -0.95 11.39
N GLN A 208 -7.64 -0.82 12.72
CA GLN A 208 -8.31 0.22 13.50
C GLN A 208 -7.98 1.62 12.99
N ILE A 209 -6.70 1.91 12.71
CA ILE A 209 -6.28 3.21 12.17
C ILE A 209 -6.95 3.48 10.81
N LEU A 210 -6.95 2.50 9.90
CA LEU A 210 -7.55 2.67 8.58
C LEU A 210 -9.07 2.93 8.65
N GLU A 211 -9.76 2.30 9.61
CA GLU A 211 -11.20 2.46 9.86
C GLU A 211 -11.50 3.82 10.53
N GLU A 212 -10.82 4.15 11.63
CA GLU A 212 -11.00 5.39 12.40
C GLU A 212 -10.71 6.64 11.55
N GLU A 213 -9.65 6.60 10.74
CA GLU A 213 -9.25 7.72 9.88
C GLU A 213 -9.98 7.75 8.53
N SER A 214 -10.96 6.85 8.32
CA SER A 214 -11.75 6.72 7.08
C SER A 214 -10.91 6.51 5.81
N LEU A 215 -9.72 5.93 5.95
CA LEU A 215 -8.73 5.79 4.87
C LEU A 215 -9.05 4.63 3.91
N ILE A 216 -9.88 3.67 4.32
CA ILE A 216 -10.27 2.52 3.48
C ILE A 216 -10.95 3.00 2.20
N LYS A 217 -11.90 3.93 2.33
CA LYS A 217 -12.64 4.47 1.18
C LYS A 217 -11.70 5.21 0.23
N ASP A 218 -10.82 6.03 0.77
CA ASP A 218 -9.84 6.80 -0.02
C ASP A 218 -8.90 5.86 -0.80
N ALA A 219 -8.45 4.77 -0.17
CA ALA A 219 -7.62 3.76 -0.81
C ALA A 219 -8.32 3.07 -1.99
N TYR A 220 -9.59 2.66 -1.82
CA TYR A 220 -10.36 2.02 -2.89
C TYR A 220 -10.65 2.97 -4.06
N ILE A 221 -11.01 4.22 -3.78
CA ILE A 221 -11.22 5.24 -4.81
C ILE A 221 -9.93 5.42 -5.62
N GLU A 222 -8.79 5.50 -4.94
CA GLU A 222 -7.50 5.68 -5.59
C GLU A 222 -7.09 4.46 -6.42
N GLU A 223 -7.35 3.25 -5.94
CA GLU A 223 -7.11 2.01 -6.69
C GLU A 223 -7.94 1.94 -7.98
N ILE A 224 -9.21 2.36 -7.93
CA ILE A 224 -10.07 2.46 -9.11
C ILE A 224 -9.52 3.49 -10.10
N LYS A 225 -9.16 4.69 -9.62
CA LYS A 225 -8.55 5.74 -10.46
C LYS A 225 -7.26 5.25 -11.12
N HIS A 226 -6.39 4.58 -10.36
CA HIS A 226 -5.15 4.02 -10.88
C HIS A 226 -5.41 2.94 -11.93
N SER A 227 -6.37 2.06 -11.68
CA SER A 227 -6.77 1.02 -12.64
C SER A 227 -7.30 1.64 -13.93
N PHE A 228 -8.14 2.67 -13.82
CA PHE A 228 -8.65 3.41 -14.97
C PHE A 228 -7.54 4.13 -15.75
N LYS A 229 -6.60 4.79 -15.05
CA LYS A 229 -5.45 5.45 -15.67
C LYS A 229 -4.55 4.46 -16.40
N ARG A 230 -4.28 3.29 -15.80
CA ARG A 230 -3.53 2.20 -16.46
C ARG A 230 -4.27 1.70 -17.70
N PHE A 231 -5.58 1.45 -17.58
CA PHE A 231 -6.40 1.03 -18.71
C PHE A 231 -6.39 2.05 -19.85
N ALA A 232 -6.59 3.33 -19.56
CA ALA A 232 -6.55 4.40 -20.53
C ALA A 232 -5.18 4.49 -21.21
N LYS A 233 -4.09 4.36 -20.46
CA LYS A 233 -2.72 4.32 -21.00
C LYS A 233 -2.51 3.11 -21.92
N THR A 234 -2.93 1.91 -21.49
CA THR A 234 -2.83 0.71 -22.32
C THR A 234 -3.63 0.85 -23.62
N LEU A 235 -4.81 1.47 -23.57
CA LEU A 235 -5.59 1.78 -24.77
C LEU A 235 -4.85 2.78 -25.67
N ASP A 236 -4.28 3.84 -25.11
CA ASP A 236 -3.52 4.84 -25.87
C ASP A 236 -2.28 4.22 -26.54
N ASP A 237 -1.51 3.42 -25.80
CA ASP A 237 -0.36 2.65 -26.31
C ASP A 237 -0.82 1.70 -27.43
N THR A 238 -1.95 0.99 -27.23
CA THR A 238 -2.52 0.08 -28.23
C THR A 238 -3.00 0.82 -29.47
N LEU A 239 -3.67 1.97 -29.32
CA LEU A 239 -4.14 2.81 -30.42
C LEU A 239 -2.99 3.43 -31.20
N THR A 240 -1.89 3.76 -30.53
CA THR A 240 -0.68 4.30 -31.15
C THR A 240 0.04 3.23 -31.97
N ILE A 241 0.04 1.98 -31.50
CA ILE A 241 0.67 0.84 -32.18
C ILE A 241 -0.26 0.23 -33.25
N ALA A 242 -1.58 0.41 -33.14
CA ALA A 242 -2.56 -0.17 -34.07
C ALA A 242 -2.31 0.18 -35.56
N PRO A 243 -1.94 1.42 -35.95
CA PRO A 243 -1.53 1.75 -37.30
C PRO A 243 -0.29 0.99 -37.77
N GLU A 244 0.70 0.78 -36.91
CA GLU A 244 1.91 0.02 -37.23
C GLU A 244 1.63 -1.47 -37.36
N ILE A 245 0.81 -2.04 -36.47
CA ILE A 245 0.32 -3.42 -36.61
C ILE A 245 -0.46 -3.56 -37.91
N LYS A 246 -1.34 -2.59 -38.25
CA LYS A 246 -2.09 -2.60 -39.51
C LYS A 246 -1.15 -2.53 -40.71
N LYS A 247 -0.14 -1.67 -40.68
CA LYS A 247 0.87 -1.55 -41.75
C LYS A 247 1.67 -2.83 -41.90
N PHE A 248 2.14 -3.43 -40.80
CA PHE A 248 2.84 -4.72 -40.79
C PHE A 248 1.93 -5.86 -41.29
N MET A 249 0.64 -5.85 -40.92
CA MET A 249 -0.35 -6.80 -41.42
C MET A 249 -0.69 -6.58 -42.89
N ASP A 250 -0.70 -5.34 -43.39
CA ASP A 250 -0.95 -5.01 -44.79
C ASP A 250 0.28 -5.36 -45.65
N GLU A 251 1.50 -5.12 -45.17
CA GLU A 251 2.77 -5.55 -45.78
C GLU A 251 2.87 -7.08 -45.83
N ASN A 252 2.46 -7.79 -44.76
CA ASN A 252 2.38 -9.25 -44.76
C ASN A 252 1.12 -9.81 -45.46
N ARG A 253 0.07 -9.02 -45.68
CA ARG A 253 -1.10 -9.38 -46.51
C ARG A 253 -0.74 -9.46 -47.98
N VAL A 254 0.27 -8.70 -48.44
CA VAL A 254 0.82 -8.88 -49.80
C VAL A 254 1.38 -10.31 -49.98
N LEU A 255 1.89 -10.92 -48.89
CA LEU A 255 2.32 -12.34 -48.89
C LEU A 255 1.15 -13.34 -48.77
N GLN A 256 0.00 -12.93 -48.21
CA GLN A 256 -1.19 -13.79 -48.04
C GLN A 256 -2.30 -13.60 -49.08
N GLN A 257 -2.16 -12.67 -50.03
CA GLN A 257 -3.14 -12.39 -51.10
C GLN A 257 -3.40 -13.56 -52.07
N LYS A 258 -2.85 -14.75 -51.81
CA LYS A 258 -3.23 -15.98 -52.53
C LYS A 258 -4.54 -16.62 -52.07
N ASN A 259 -5.18 -16.21 -50.97
CA ASN A 259 -6.49 -16.76 -50.58
C ASN A 259 -7.50 -15.68 -50.14
N LYS A 260 -8.67 -15.69 -50.78
CA LYS A 260 -9.71 -14.62 -50.76
C LYS A 260 -10.74 -14.76 -49.62
N HIS A 261 -11.18 -13.57 -49.17
CA HIS A 261 -12.52 -13.15 -48.69
C HIS A 261 -12.96 -13.41 -47.22
N GLY A 262 -13.28 -12.31 -46.53
CA GLY A 262 -14.06 -12.29 -45.27
C GLY A 262 -14.29 -10.86 -44.76
N SER A 263 -15.55 -10.51 -44.42
CA SER A 263 -16.04 -9.18 -44.07
C SER A 263 -15.34 -8.50 -42.87
N ASN A 264 -14.85 -7.27 -43.08
CA ASN A 264 -14.09 -6.49 -42.07
C ASN A 264 -14.90 -6.07 -40.84
N THR A 265 -16.24 -5.95 -40.91
CA THR A 265 -17.08 -5.45 -39.80
C THR A 265 -17.21 -6.44 -38.65
N LEU A 266 -17.30 -7.74 -38.95
CA LEU A 266 -17.31 -8.78 -37.92
C LEU A 266 -15.93 -8.91 -37.26
N LEU A 267 -14.86 -8.75 -38.03
CA LEU A 267 -13.49 -8.77 -37.50
C LEU A 267 -13.27 -7.62 -36.51
N SER A 268 -13.69 -6.40 -36.84
CA SER A 268 -13.63 -5.25 -35.92
C SER A 268 -14.48 -5.46 -34.66
N GLY A 269 -15.69 -6.00 -34.80
CA GLY A 269 -16.55 -6.33 -33.65
C GLY A 269 -15.98 -7.42 -32.76
N SER A 270 -15.30 -8.41 -33.34
CA SER A 270 -14.65 -9.52 -32.63
C SER A 270 -13.41 -9.05 -31.87
N ILE A 271 -12.62 -8.15 -32.47
CA ILE A 271 -11.45 -7.53 -31.82
C ILE A 271 -11.90 -6.65 -30.65
N LEU A 272 -12.92 -5.80 -30.85
CA LEU A 272 -13.44 -4.92 -29.79
C LEU A 272 -14.08 -5.72 -28.65
N SER A 273 -14.93 -6.70 -28.97
CA SER A 273 -15.51 -7.62 -27.98
C SER A 273 -14.42 -8.37 -27.23
N GLY A 274 -13.41 -8.89 -27.94
CA GLY A 274 -12.27 -9.58 -27.34
C GLY A 274 -11.50 -8.68 -26.37
N ALA A 275 -11.19 -7.44 -26.77
CA ALA A 275 -10.50 -6.47 -25.91
C ALA A 275 -11.30 -6.14 -24.64
N VAL A 276 -12.61 -5.96 -24.76
CA VAL A 276 -13.50 -5.73 -23.61
C VAL A 276 -13.58 -6.98 -22.74
N PHE A 277 -13.71 -8.17 -23.32
CA PHE A 277 -13.75 -9.44 -22.58
C PHE A 277 -12.44 -9.66 -21.79
N PHE A 278 -11.29 -9.57 -22.47
CA PHE A 278 -9.98 -9.74 -21.83
C PHE A 278 -9.71 -8.66 -20.77
N GLY A 279 -10.04 -7.40 -21.04
CA GLY A 279 -9.97 -6.33 -20.03
C GLY A 279 -10.85 -6.63 -18.81
N SER A 280 -12.03 -7.20 -19.03
CA SER A 280 -12.96 -7.59 -17.97
C SER A 280 -12.49 -8.79 -17.18
N THR A 281 -11.80 -9.75 -17.81
CA THR A 281 -11.15 -10.86 -17.08
C THR A 281 -10.00 -10.37 -16.19
N PHE A 282 -9.29 -9.32 -16.60
CA PHE A 282 -8.28 -8.68 -15.76
C PHE A 282 -8.93 -7.91 -14.59
N LEU A 283 -10.02 -7.18 -14.86
CA LEU A 283 -10.78 -6.48 -13.83
C LEU A 283 -11.43 -7.45 -12.83
N PHE A 284 -11.85 -8.64 -13.26
CA PHE A 284 -12.41 -9.68 -12.41
C PHE A 284 -11.46 -10.09 -11.27
N GLN A 285 -10.13 -10.07 -11.52
CA GLN A 285 -9.13 -10.34 -10.47
C GLN A 285 -9.08 -9.25 -9.38
N SER A 286 -9.48 -8.02 -9.72
CA SER A 286 -9.48 -6.87 -8.79
C SER A 286 -10.84 -6.58 -8.17
N ASN A 287 -11.92 -6.81 -8.91
CA ASN A 287 -13.31 -6.57 -8.53
C ASN A 287 -14.23 -7.47 -9.35
N GLU A 288 -14.79 -8.49 -8.68
CA GLU A 288 -15.61 -9.52 -9.31
C GLU A 288 -16.82 -8.94 -10.05
N THR A 289 -17.52 -7.99 -9.44
CA THR A 289 -18.73 -7.38 -10.00
C THR A 289 -18.44 -6.59 -11.28
N LEU A 290 -17.38 -5.78 -11.29
CA LEU A 290 -16.96 -5.03 -12.47
C LEU A 290 -16.48 -5.96 -13.60
N GLY A 291 -15.79 -7.05 -13.25
CA GLY A 291 -15.39 -8.07 -14.21
C GLY A 291 -16.59 -8.76 -14.88
N ILE A 292 -17.61 -9.13 -14.10
CA ILE A 292 -18.84 -9.75 -14.63
C ILE A 292 -19.60 -8.79 -15.55
N ILE A 293 -19.79 -7.53 -15.13
CA ILE A 293 -20.45 -6.51 -15.95
C ILE A 293 -19.71 -6.34 -17.28
N GLY A 294 -18.38 -6.24 -17.25
CA GLY A 294 -17.59 -6.07 -18.45
C GLY A 294 -17.66 -7.29 -19.40
N MET A 295 -17.65 -8.52 -18.86
CA MET A 295 -17.82 -9.75 -19.66
C MET A 295 -19.21 -9.82 -20.34
N ILE A 296 -20.27 -9.43 -19.63
CA ILE A 296 -21.62 -9.31 -20.21
C ILE A 296 -21.64 -8.26 -21.32
N THR A 297 -20.96 -7.13 -21.11
CA THR A 297 -20.87 -6.04 -22.07
C THR A 297 -20.15 -6.47 -23.36
N SER A 298 -19.07 -7.26 -23.26
CA SER A 298 -18.42 -7.82 -24.46
C SER A 298 -19.33 -8.75 -25.27
N ALA A 299 -20.12 -9.59 -24.60
CA ALA A 299 -21.08 -10.47 -25.27
C ALA A 299 -22.16 -9.66 -26.00
N ALA A 300 -22.64 -8.57 -25.39
CA ALA A 300 -23.59 -7.65 -26.00
C ALA A 300 -23.00 -6.92 -27.23
N ILE A 301 -21.75 -6.43 -27.13
CA ILE A 301 -21.03 -5.81 -28.26
C ILE A 301 -20.93 -6.80 -29.42
N MET A 302 -20.52 -8.04 -29.16
CA MET A 302 -20.42 -9.06 -30.21
C MET A 302 -21.78 -9.38 -30.83
N GLY A 303 -22.83 -9.48 -30.02
CA GLY A 303 -24.21 -9.67 -30.48
C GLY A 303 -24.68 -8.56 -31.42
N ILE A 304 -24.36 -7.30 -31.12
CA ILE A 304 -24.70 -6.14 -31.97
C ILE A 304 -23.98 -6.22 -33.32
N PHE A 305 -22.67 -6.53 -33.33
CA PHE A 305 -21.89 -6.64 -34.56
C PHE A 305 -22.27 -7.87 -35.42
N VAL A 306 -22.66 -8.98 -34.78
CA VAL A 306 -23.21 -10.16 -35.47
C VAL A 306 -24.58 -9.85 -36.07
N ALA A 307 -25.46 -9.14 -35.35
CA ALA A 307 -26.76 -8.72 -35.87
C ALA A 307 -26.63 -7.70 -37.03
N ALA A 308 -25.66 -6.80 -36.96
CA ALA A 308 -25.35 -5.83 -38.00
C ALA A 308 -24.76 -6.45 -39.28
N ARG A 309 -24.22 -7.68 -39.21
CA ARG A 309 -23.75 -8.44 -40.38
C ARG A 309 -24.91 -9.05 -41.19
N ASN A 310 -26.05 -9.30 -40.56
CA ASN A 310 -27.21 -9.96 -41.17
C ASN A 310 -28.26 -8.96 -41.70
N ARG A 311 -27.93 -7.67 -41.74
CA ARG A 311 -28.68 -6.61 -42.43
C ARG A 311 -27.87 -6.14 -43.63
#